data_AF-A0AAW7D4K0-F1
#
_entry.id   AF-A0AAW7D4K0-F1
#
_cell.length_a   1.000
_cell.length_b   1.000
_cell.length_c   1.000
_cell.angle_alpha   90.00
_cell.angle_beta   90.00
_cell.angle_gamma   90.00
#
_symmetry.space_group_name_H-M   'P 1'
#
loop_
_entity.id
_entity.type
_entity.pdbx_description
1 polymer ?
#
loop_
_entity_poly.entity_id
_entity_poly.type
_entity_poly.pdbx_seq_one_letter_code
_entity_poly.pdbx_strand_id
1 'polypeptide(L)'
;MRFVRCEGTINRTIKNDYLEFWKPKNLLELKKAVKKAVSQYNNKRPHNSIRKMSPVEFENNWFVESTFNKPIITIFNNEVNV
;
A
#
# COMPACT_ATOMS: atom_id res chain seq x y z
N MET A 1 -1.28 -0.94 -8.79
CA MET A 1 -0.46 -1.41 -7.66
C MET A 1 -1.44 -1.83 -6.57
N ARG A 2 -1.19 -2.88 -5.79
CA ARG A 2 -1.79 -3.04 -4.46
C ARG A 2 -0.63 -2.75 -3.52
N PHE A 3 -0.77 -1.83 -2.56
CA PHE A 3 0.28 -1.50 -1.56
C PHE A 3 0.80 -2.67 -0.69
N VAL A 4 0.48 -3.91 -1.04
CA VAL A 4 1.06 -5.15 -0.53
C VAL A 4 2.19 -5.63 -1.46
N ARG A 5 3.26 -4.85 -1.62
CA ARG A 5 4.44 -5.29 -2.38
C ARG A 5 5.78 -4.92 -1.72
N CYS A 6 5.85 -5.11 -0.40
CA CYS A 6 7.08 -5.26 0.38
C CYS A 6 6.81 -6.29 1.48
N GLU A 7 7.02 -7.58 1.18
CA GLU A 7 6.46 -8.68 1.97
C GLU A 7 7.04 -8.82 3.39
N GLY A 8 8.20 -8.22 3.70
CA GLY A 8 8.86 -8.37 5.00
C GLY A 8 8.31 -7.49 6.14
N THR A 9 8.06 -6.20 5.90
CA THR A 9 7.70 -5.24 6.98
C THR A 9 6.20 -5.20 7.25
N ILE A 10 5.37 -5.40 6.22
CA ILE A 10 3.92 -5.30 6.35
C ILE A 10 3.34 -6.50 7.10
N ASN A 11 3.87 -7.71 6.87
CA ASN A 11 3.42 -8.92 7.54
C ASN A 11 3.68 -8.85 9.05
N ARG A 12 4.84 -8.33 9.45
CA ARG A 12 5.14 -8.04 10.87
C ARG A 12 4.15 -7.04 11.45
N THR A 13 3.84 -5.99 10.71
CA THR A 13 2.90 -4.96 11.14
C THR A 13 1.49 -5.51 11.31
N ILE A 14 0.99 -6.30 10.35
CA ILE A 14 -0.31 -6.97 10.47
C ILE A 14 -0.36 -7.91 11.69
N LYS A 15 0.73 -8.66 11.92
CA LYS A 15 0.83 -9.56 13.07
C LYS A 15 0.79 -8.78 14.40
N ASN A 16 1.67 -7.81 14.58
CA ASN A 16 1.86 -7.11 15.85
C ASN A 16 0.72 -6.12 16.13
N ASP A 17 0.29 -5.34 15.13
CA ASP A 17 -0.66 -4.25 15.36
C ASP A 17 -2.14 -4.73 15.38
N TYR A 18 -2.42 -5.96 14.90
CA TYR A 18 -3.79 -6.48 14.80
C TYR A 18 -3.94 -7.87 15.41
N LEU A 19 -3.19 -8.86 14.90
CA LEU A 19 -3.42 -10.26 15.28
C LEU A 19 -3.02 -10.55 16.74
N GLU A 20 -1.98 -9.88 17.25
CA GLU A 20 -1.54 -10.00 18.65
C GLU A 20 -2.60 -9.48 19.64
N PHE A 21 -3.36 -8.46 19.26
CA PHE A 21 -4.47 -7.94 20.06
C PHE A 21 -5.72 -8.80 19.94
N TRP A 22 -6.03 -9.31 18.75
CA TRP A 22 -7.25 -10.09 18.51
C TRP A 22 -7.15 -11.55 18.94
N LYS A 23 -5.93 -12.11 19.02
CA LYS A 23 -5.64 -13.47 19.51
C LYS A 23 -6.59 -14.54 18.96
N PRO A 24 -6.71 -14.70 17.64
CA PRO A 24 -7.57 -15.71 17.04
C PRO A 24 -7.17 -17.12 17.52
N LYS A 25 -8.16 -17.95 17.86
CA LYS A 25 -7.92 -19.24 18.54
C LYS A 25 -7.85 -20.43 17.60
N ASN A 26 -8.36 -20.29 16.38
CA ASN A 26 -8.39 -21.35 15.38
C ASN A 26 -8.11 -20.79 13.98
N LEU A 27 -7.85 -21.69 13.04
CA LEU A 27 -7.50 -21.34 11.67
C LEU A 27 -8.59 -20.51 10.97
N LEU A 28 -9.86 -20.78 11.25
CA LEU A 28 -10.98 -20.06 10.65
C LEU A 28 -11.03 -18.60 11.12
N GLU A 29 -10.90 -18.39 12.43
CA GLU A 29 -10.79 -17.06 13.03
C GLU A 29 -9.56 -16.32 12.54
N LEU A 30 -8.41 -17.00 12.46
CA LEU A 30 -7.17 -16.40 11.94
C LEU A 30 -7.35 -15.90 10.51
N LYS A 31 -7.96 -16.70 9.62
CA LYS A 31 -8.24 -16.28 8.23
C LYS A 31 -9.14 -15.04 8.18
N LYS A 32 -10.19 -15.00 9.00
CA LYS A 32 -11.10 -13.83 9.08
C LYS A 32 -10.38 -12.60 9.64
N ALA A 33 -9.59 -12.78 10.70
CA ALA A 33 -8.79 -11.75 11.33
C ALA A 33 -7.77 -11.17 10.34
N VAL A 34 -7.01 -11.99 9.62
CA VAL A 34 -6.05 -11.53 8.61
C VAL A 34 -6.75 -10.70 7.54
N LYS A 35 -7.88 -11.17 6.99
CA LYS A 35 -8.64 -10.41 5.98
C LYS A 35 -9.10 -9.05 6.53
N LYS A 36 -9.56 -9.01 7.78
CA LYS A 36 -9.97 -7.78 8.45
C LYS A 36 -8.78 -6.83 8.68
N ALA A 37 -7.64 -7.34 9.13
CA ALA A 37 -6.43 -6.55 9.38
C ALA A 37 -5.90 -5.91 8.09
N VAL A 38 -5.84 -6.68 6.99
CA VAL A 38 -5.46 -6.16 5.67
C VAL A 38 -6.41 -5.06 5.21
N SER A 39 -7.72 -5.26 5.37
CA SER A 39 -8.72 -4.25 5.03
C SER A 39 -8.55 -2.97 5.86
N GLN A 40 -8.34 -3.08 7.17
CA GLN A 40 -8.13 -1.93 8.05
C GLN A 40 -6.82 -1.20 7.75
N TYR A 41 -5.73 -1.93 7.51
CA TYR A 41 -4.45 -1.34 7.13
C TYR A 41 -4.58 -0.52 5.85
N ASN A 42 -5.15 -1.11 4.79
CA ASN A 42 -5.20 -0.49 3.48
C ASN A 42 -6.20 0.68 3.37
N ASN A 43 -7.29 0.66 4.15
CA ASN A 43 -8.39 1.62 3.97
C ASN A 43 -8.61 2.57 5.15
N LYS A 44 -8.03 2.29 6.33
CA LYS A 44 -8.35 3.05 7.55
C LYS A 44 -7.13 3.53 8.32
N ARG A 45 -5.99 2.83 8.21
CA ARG A 45 -4.81 3.19 8.98
C ARG A 45 -4.24 4.52 8.44
N PRO A 46 -4.11 5.56 9.27
CA PRO A 46 -3.39 6.76 8.87
C PRO A 46 -1.89 6.49 8.90
N HIS A 47 -1.19 6.84 7.82
CA HIS A 47 0.27 6.69 7.73
C HIS A 47 0.96 8.05 7.74
N ASN A 48 1.80 8.29 8.75
CA ASN A 48 2.51 9.56 8.90
C ASN A 48 3.40 9.92 7.71
N SER A 49 3.97 8.91 7.04
CA SER A 49 4.81 9.10 5.84
C SER A 49 4.05 9.62 4.63
N ILE A 50 2.72 9.44 4.58
CA ILE A 50 1.87 9.85 3.47
C ILE A 50 0.76 10.80 3.94
N ARG A 51 1.13 11.82 4.73
CA ARG A 51 0.22 12.87 5.22
C ARG A 51 -1.03 12.33 5.94
N LYS A 52 -0.87 11.24 6.69
CA LYS A 52 -1.95 10.54 7.40
C LYS A 52 -3.03 9.92 6.50
N MET A 53 -2.77 9.80 5.20
CA MET A 53 -3.63 9.03 4.30
C MET A 53 -3.48 7.53 4.56
N SER A 54 -4.53 6.79 4.24
CA SER A 54 -4.44 5.34 4.05
C SER A 54 -3.74 5.02 2.73
N PRO A 55 -3.19 3.79 2.58
CA PRO A 55 -2.56 3.38 1.34
C PRO A 55 -3.49 3.54 0.13
N VAL A 56 -4.77 3.18 0.26
CA VAL A 56 -5.75 3.31 -0.84
C VAL A 56 -6.00 4.78 -1.19
N GLU A 57 -6.16 5.66 -0.21
CA GLU A 57 -6.35 7.10 -0.47
C GLU A 57 -5.13 7.69 -1.18
N PHE A 58 -3.92 7.32 -0.76
CA PHE A 58 -2.71 7.75 -1.42
C PHE A 58 -2.63 7.23 -2.87
N GLU A 59 -2.94 5.96 -3.12
CA GLU A 59 -3.00 5.38 -4.47
C GLU A 59 -3.97 6.18 -5.36
N ASN A 60 -5.18 6.44 -4.86
CA ASN A 60 -6.20 7.20 -5.58
C ASN A 60 -5.74 8.63 -5.91
N ASN A 61 -5.18 9.33 -4.92
CA ASN A 61 -4.68 10.70 -5.12
C ASN A 61 -3.52 10.74 -6.11
N TRP A 62 -2.62 9.76 -6.06
CA TRP A 62 -1.49 9.67 -6.99
C TRP A 62 -1.95 9.53 -8.45
N PHE A 63 -2.96 8.69 -8.70
CA PHE A 63 -3.52 8.54 -10.05
C PHE A 63 -4.23 9.81 -10.52
N VAL A 64 -4.98 10.49 -9.65
CA VAL A 64 -5.63 11.76 -9.96
C VAL A 64 -4.61 12.86 -10.27
N GLU A 65 -3.55 13.01 -9.48
CA GLU A 65 -2.49 14.00 -9.78
C GLU A 65 -1.76 13.67 -11.11
N SER A 66 -1.58 12.39 -11.42
CA SER A 66 -0.94 11.94 -12.66
C SER A 66 -1.75 12.20 -13.92
N THR A 67 -3.05 12.48 -13.84
CA THR A 67 -3.86 12.84 -15.02
C THR A 67 -3.77 14.33 -15.37
N PHE A 68 -3.35 15.20 -14.45
CA PHE A 68 -3.34 16.65 -14.67
C PHE A 68 -1.93 17.25 -14.85
N ASN A 69 -0.86 16.58 -14.40
CA ASN A 69 0.52 17.11 -14.44
C ASN A 69 1.57 16.08 -14.90
N LYS A 70 1.34 15.34 -16.00
CA LYS A 70 2.44 14.58 -16.62
C LYS A 70 3.28 15.53 -17.47
N PRO A 71 4.53 15.86 -17.10
CA PRO A 71 5.41 16.54 -18.02
C PRO A 71 5.57 15.66 -19.26
N ILE A 72 5.44 16.26 -20.44
CA ILE A 72 5.79 15.59 -21.71
C ILE A 72 7.30 15.40 -21.66
N ILE A 73 7.73 14.16 -21.42
CA ILE A 73 9.15 13.81 -21.49
C ILE A 73 9.44 13.51 -22.95
N THR A 74 10.05 14.47 -23.64
CA THR A 74 10.63 14.22 -24.96
C THR A 74 11.92 13.45 -24.77
N ILE A 75 11.89 12.15 -25.08
CA ILE A 75 13.09 11.30 -25.07
C ILE A 75 13.82 11.53 -26.40
N PHE A 76 14.98 12.18 -26.36
CA PHE A 76 15.87 12.28 -27.52
C PHE A 76 16.78 11.05 -27.55
N ASN A 77 16.72 10.28 -28.64
CA ASN A 77 17.65 9.18 -28.86
C ASN A 77 18.93 9.75 -29.50
N ASN A 78 20.02 9.84 -28.72
CA ASN A 78 21.34 10.27 -29.22
C ASN A 78 22.10 9.08 -29.82
N GLU A 79 21.47 8.32 -30.72
CA GLU A 79 22.21 7.35 -31.52
C GLU A 79 23.13 8.12 -32.48
N VAL A 80 24.40 8.23 -32.09
CA VAL A 80 25.48 8.60 -33.00
C VAL A 80 25.68 7.38 -33.88
N ASN A 81 25.26 7.46 -35.14
CA ASN A 81 25.68 6.49 -36.15
C ASN A 81 27.19 6.65 -36.31
N VAL A 82 27.97 5.75 -35.70
CA VAL A 82 29.42 5.60 -35.90
C VAL A 82 29.67 4.65 -37.06
#